data_AF-A0A1M7B136-F1
#
_entry.id   AF-A0A1M7B136-F1
#
_cell.length_a   1.000
_cell.length_b   1.000
_cell.length_c   1.000
_cell.angle_alpha   90.00
_cell.angle_beta   90.00
_cell.angle_gamma   90.00
#
_symmetry.space_group_name_H-M   'P 1'
#
loop_
_entity.id
_entity.type
_entity.pdbx_description
1 polymer ?
#
loop_
_entity_poly.entity_id
_entity_poly.type
_entity_poly.pdbx_seq_one_letter_code
_entity_poly.pdbx_strand_id
1 'polypeptide(L)'
;MKQRIYTLLFCLFFSTLLLAQQSIDKKLVGFWSSIISKTKEDPIEGKWLINRKADGTFAMYLEILNNNDTIYAKQKGRWWTENGNYYEAGDVEYGDIYTYKTDGNKVDFRLIKNRFPQGFKTVKYSEVKAKDQSDYYEEKYSVFSAKTLQKTFEMEDKMNGFSYDELDGTQDARLVGVWTGSEKDNQMEGTSKEWEMTRNTDGTFVLDFRVKSKGKKMQSHIEKGKWWVKDNKFYEYHEDSEMTDVYTFEVLNDNQIKFKEYNLSVDQNKSNYEFIDTRKK
;
A
#
# COMPACT_ATOMS: atom_id res chain seq x y z
N MET A 1 14.67 -51.93 66.39
CA MET A 1 13.49 -51.84 65.51
C MET A 1 12.83 -50.48 65.70
N LYS A 2 12.63 -49.73 64.60
CA LYS A 2 11.99 -48.41 64.40
C LYS A 2 12.92 -47.35 63.81
N GLN A 3 13.05 -47.41 62.47
CA GLN A 3 13.46 -46.30 61.61
C GLN A 3 12.49 -45.13 61.80
N ARG A 4 13.01 -43.92 62.02
CA ARG A 4 12.24 -42.69 61.84
C ARG A 4 12.51 -42.17 60.44
N ILE A 5 11.52 -42.33 59.58
CA ILE A 5 11.45 -41.72 58.25
C ILE A 5 11.08 -40.25 58.48
N TYR A 6 11.98 -39.33 58.12
CA TYR A 6 11.60 -37.94 57.93
C TYR A 6 11.06 -37.80 56.50
N THR A 7 9.74 -37.67 56.42
CA THR A 7 9.01 -37.34 55.19
C THR A 7 9.44 -35.94 54.74
N LEU A 8 10.23 -35.84 53.67
CA LEU A 8 10.32 -34.60 52.91
C LEU A 8 8.97 -34.41 52.18
N LEU A 9 8.16 -33.46 52.66
CA LEU A 9 7.10 -32.88 51.85
C LEU A 9 7.77 -32.09 50.72
N PHE A 10 7.86 -32.71 49.54
CA PHE A 10 8.12 -31.98 48.30
C PHE A 10 6.78 -31.38 47.86
N CYS A 11 6.48 -30.15 48.31
CA CYS A 11 5.43 -29.35 47.71
C CYS A 11 5.86 -29.08 46.26
N LEU A 12 5.30 -29.83 45.32
CA LEU A 12 5.26 -29.47 43.90
C LEU A 12 4.44 -28.19 43.79
N PHE A 13 5.10 -27.04 43.93
CA PHE A 13 4.61 -25.81 43.34
C PHE A 13 4.67 -26.01 41.82
N PHE A 14 3.58 -26.51 41.24
CA PHE A 14 3.28 -26.22 39.84
C PHE A 14 3.04 -24.71 39.78
N SER A 15 4.11 -23.94 39.56
CA SER A 15 3.95 -22.62 38.97
C SER A 15 3.46 -22.88 37.54
N THR A 16 2.15 -22.89 37.35
CA THR A 16 1.59 -22.58 36.05
C THR A 16 1.97 -21.14 35.77
N LEU A 17 3.18 -20.92 35.23
CA LEU A 17 3.38 -19.79 34.34
C LEU A 17 2.32 -19.97 33.26
N LEU A 18 1.20 -19.25 33.38
CA LEU A 18 0.36 -18.97 32.24
C LEU A 18 1.26 -18.20 31.28
N LEU A 19 1.98 -18.92 30.42
CA LEU A 19 2.41 -18.39 29.15
C LEU A 19 1.12 -17.98 28.47
N ALA A 20 0.89 -16.67 28.41
CA ALA A 20 -0.30 -16.13 27.82
C ALA A 20 -0.36 -16.60 26.36
N GLN A 21 -1.36 -17.42 26.07
CA GLN A 21 -1.48 -18.02 24.76
C GLN A 21 -2.07 -16.99 23.81
N GLN A 22 -1.38 -16.72 22.70
CA GLN A 22 -1.95 -15.95 21.61
C GLN A 22 -3.28 -16.58 21.20
N SER A 23 -4.30 -15.75 21.11
CA SER A 23 -5.67 -16.20 20.86
C SER A 23 -6.38 -15.24 19.89
N ILE A 24 -7.52 -15.67 19.37
CA ILE A 24 -8.37 -14.88 18.48
C ILE A 24 -9.69 -14.58 19.21
N ASP A 25 -9.92 -13.31 19.57
CA ASP A 25 -11.23 -12.90 20.05
C ASP A 25 -12.22 -12.83 18.88
N LYS A 26 -13.12 -13.83 18.83
CA LYS A 26 -14.16 -13.94 17.80
C LYS A 26 -15.07 -12.72 17.70
N LYS A 27 -15.17 -11.89 18.76
CA LYS A 27 -15.96 -10.65 18.72
C LYS A 27 -15.37 -9.62 17.77
N LEU A 28 -14.05 -9.64 17.57
CA LEU A 28 -13.33 -8.72 16.70
C LEU A 28 -13.25 -9.20 15.24
N VAL A 29 -13.62 -10.46 14.96
CA VAL A 29 -13.63 -11.00 13.59
C VAL A 29 -14.71 -10.30 12.75
N GLY A 30 -14.34 -9.95 11.52
CA GLY A 30 -15.21 -9.30 10.53
C GLY A 30 -14.75 -7.90 10.17
N PHE A 31 -15.70 -7.12 9.65
CA PHE A 31 -15.47 -5.79 9.09
C PHE A 31 -15.73 -4.69 10.11
N TRP A 32 -14.78 -3.79 10.21
CA TRP A 32 -14.80 -2.67 11.14
C TRP A 32 -14.30 -1.41 10.44
N SER A 33 -14.90 -0.26 10.70
CA SER A 33 -14.47 1.01 10.14
C SER A 33 -14.33 2.08 11.21
N SER A 34 -13.48 3.06 10.93
CA SER A 34 -13.25 4.24 11.77
C SER A 34 -12.84 5.43 10.90
N ILE A 35 -12.82 6.60 11.51
CA ILE A 35 -12.43 7.88 10.89
C ILE A 35 -11.06 8.28 11.44
N ILE A 36 -10.20 8.80 10.56
CA ILE A 36 -8.98 9.53 10.90
C ILE A 36 -9.40 10.99 11.06
N SER A 37 -9.41 11.49 12.28
CA SER A 37 -9.78 12.88 12.55
C SER A 37 -8.55 13.76 12.50
N LYS A 38 -8.65 14.87 11.77
CA LYS A 38 -7.63 15.92 11.76
C LYS A 38 -7.37 16.44 13.17
N THR A 39 -6.11 16.49 13.56
CA THR A 39 -5.66 17.12 14.81
C THR A 39 -4.69 18.25 14.52
N LYS A 40 -4.25 18.96 15.56
CA LYS A 40 -3.24 20.01 15.41
C LYS A 40 -1.85 19.40 15.14
N GLU A 41 -1.60 18.22 15.69
CA GLU A 41 -0.35 17.48 15.60
C GLU A 41 -0.27 16.59 14.35
N ASP A 42 -1.42 16.18 13.82
CA ASP A 42 -1.56 15.37 12.61
C ASP A 42 -2.64 15.99 11.70
N PRO A 43 -2.26 16.70 10.62
CA PRO A 43 -3.20 17.40 9.75
C PRO A 43 -3.96 16.46 8.79
N ILE A 44 -3.74 15.15 8.90
CA ILE A 44 -4.33 14.14 8.04
C ILE A 44 -5.75 13.84 8.49
N GLU A 45 -6.68 13.77 7.53
CA GLU A 45 -8.04 13.30 7.75
C GLU A 45 -8.34 12.13 6.82
N GLY A 46 -9.37 11.36 7.12
CA GLY A 46 -9.69 10.19 6.31
C GLY A 46 -10.52 9.17 7.04
N LYS A 47 -10.49 7.94 6.54
CA LYS A 47 -11.16 6.79 7.14
C LYS A 47 -10.35 5.54 6.89
N TRP A 48 -10.55 4.54 7.73
CA TRP A 48 -10.04 3.20 7.45
C TRP A 48 -11.12 2.15 7.65
N LEU A 49 -10.94 1.04 6.98
CA LEU A 49 -11.70 -0.18 7.13
C LEU A 49 -10.72 -1.33 7.35
N ILE A 50 -11.01 -2.19 8.33
CA ILE A 50 -10.22 -3.38 8.60
C ILE A 50 -11.11 -4.62 8.57
N ASN A 51 -10.64 -5.63 7.84
CA ASN A 51 -11.19 -6.98 7.86
C ASN A 51 -10.27 -7.88 8.68
N ARG A 52 -10.74 -8.28 9.86
CA ARG A 52 -10.05 -9.24 10.73
C ARG A 52 -10.59 -10.64 10.48
N LYS A 53 -9.73 -11.54 10.02
CA LYS A 53 -10.08 -12.94 9.77
C LYS A 53 -9.83 -13.81 11.00
N ALA A 54 -10.60 -14.91 11.10
CA ALA A 54 -10.52 -15.85 12.21
C ALA A 54 -9.20 -16.66 12.24
N ASP A 55 -8.44 -16.66 11.14
CA ASP A 55 -7.10 -17.26 11.05
C ASP A 55 -5.99 -16.37 11.62
N GLY A 56 -6.34 -15.19 12.16
CA GLY A 56 -5.40 -14.24 12.72
C GLY A 56 -4.74 -13.34 11.68
N THR A 57 -5.21 -13.32 10.44
CA THR A 57 -4.78 -12.33 9.43
C THR A 57 -5.75 -11.16 9.35
N PHE A 58 -5.27 -10.02 8.86
CA PHE A 58 -6.13 -8.90 8.51
C PHE A 58 -5.71 -8.22 7.20
N ALA A 59 -6.67 -7.52 6.60
CA ALA A 59 -6.42 -6.51 5.59
C ALA A 59 -7.06 -5.20 6.06
N MET A 60 -6.29 -4.12 6.06
CA MET A 60 -6.75 -2.77 6.36
C MET A 60 -6.61 -1.90 5.11
N TYR A 61 -7.65 -1.12 4.87
CA TYR A 61 -7.81 -0.19 3.76
C TYR A 61 -7.91 1.20 4.34
N LEU A 62 -7.08 2.13 3.87
CA LEU A 62 -7.12 3.53 4.29
C LEU A 62 -7.53 4.39 3.10
N GLU A 63 -8.32 5.42 3.37
CA GLU A 63 -8.60 6.53 2.48
C GLU A 63 -8.21 7.78 3.26
N ILE A 64 -7.24 8.51 2.75
CA ILE A 64 -6.60 9.65 3.39
C ILE A 64 -6.83 10.87 2.51
N LEU A 65 -7.39 11.92 3.07
CA LEU A 65 -7.58 13.19 2.41
C LEU A 65 -6.40 14.10 2.77
N ASN A 66 -5.72 14.61 1.75
CA ASN A 66 -4.64 15.58 1.88
C ASN A 66 -4.92 16.75 0.93
N ASN A 67 -5.36 17.88 1.48
CA ASN A 67 -5.79 19.04 0.70
C ASN A 67 -6.88 18.69 -0.33
N ASN A 68 -6.58 18.75 -1.63
CA ASN A 68 -7.50 18.42 -2.71
C ASN A 68 -7.35 16.97 -3.21
N ASP A 69 -6.40 16.22 -2.65
CA ASP A 69 -6.08 14.87 -3.10
C ASP A 69 -6.63 13.82 -2.13
N THR A 70 -6.97 12.65 -2.69
CA THR A 70 -7.35 11.46 -1.93
C THR A 70 -6.35 10.35 -2.21
N ILE A 71 -5.72 9.84 -1.15
CA ILE A 71 -4.75 8.76 -1.19
C ILE A 71 -5.42 7.53 -0.60
N TYR A 72 -5.46 6.43 -1.35
CA TYR A 72 -5.88 5.15 -0.78
C TYR A 72 -4.65 4.35 -0.34
N ALA A 73 -4.80 3.41 0.57
CA ALA A 73 -3.70 2.56 0.99
C ALA A 73 -4.20 1.18 1.41
N LYS A 74 -3.36 0.15 1.22
CA LYS A 74 -3.64 -1.20 1.72
C LYS A 74 -2.52 -1.71 2.61
N GLN A 75 -2.93 -2.26 3.75
CA GLN A 75 -2.04 -2.90 4.70
C GLN A 75 -2.53 -4.31 4.99
N LYS A 76 -1.60 -5.26 5.03
CA LYS A 76 -1.86 -6.64 5.41
C LYS A 76 -0.99 -6.99 6.62
N GLY A 77 -1.46 -7.95 7.39
CA GLY A 77 -0.78 -8.35 8.61
C GLY A 77 -1.46 -9.47 9.36
N ARG A 78 -0.98 -9.66 10.58
CA ARG A 78 -1.50 -10.57 11.59
C ARG A 78 -1.98 -9.80 12.81
N TRP A 79 -3.03 -10.33 13.43
CA TRP A 79 -3.56 -9.81 14.67
C TRP A 79 -3.83 -10.95 15.64
N TRP A 80 -3.76 -10.65 16.93
CA TRP A 80 -4.10 -11.58 17.99
C TRP A 80 -4.46 -10.82 19.27
N THR A 81 -5.01 -11.55 20.23
CA THR A 81 -5.25 -11.07 21.59
C THR A 81 -4.47 -11.89 22.60
N GLU A 82 -3.90 -11.22 23.58
CA GLU A 82 -3.12 -11.82 24.66
C GLU A 82 -3.33 -10.98 25.93
N ASN A 83 -3.70 -11.62 27.04
CA ASN A 83 -3.94 -10.95 28.33
C ASN A 83 -4.91 -9.76 28.28
N GLY A 84 -5.96 -9.83 27.45
CA GLY A 84 -6.94 -8.73 27.30
C GLY A 84 -6.44 -7.54 26.48
N ASN A 85 -5.24 -7.64 25.91
CA ASN A 85 -4.71 -6.68 24.96
C ASN A 85 -4.87 -7.19 23.53
N TYR A 86 -4.96 -6.26 22.60
CA TYR A 86 -5.03 -6.49 21.17
C TYR A 86 -3.72 -6.10 20.52
N TYR A 87 -3.25 -6.93 19.61
CA TYR A 87 -1.97 -6.82 18.94
C TYR A 87 -2.17 -6.83 17.43
N GLU A 88 -1.48 -5.93 16.74
CA GLU A 88 -1.36 -5.92 15.29
C GLU A 88 0.12 -5.91 14.92
N ALA A 89 0.51 -6.81 14.02
CA ALA A 89 1.81 -6.79 13.36
C ALA A 89 1.60 -6.95 11.87
N GLY A 90 2.16 -6.05 11.06
CA GLY A 90 2.06 -6.20 9.62
C GLY A 90 3.19 -6.95 8.99
N ASP A 91 3.09 -7.02 7.66
CA ASP A 91 4.18 -7.51 6.80
C ASP A 91 5.42 -6.59 6.85
N VAL A 92 5.23 -5.35 7.30
CA VAL A 92 6.29 -4.39 7.65
C VAL A 92 6.42 -4.35 9.17
N GLU A 93 7.63 -4.14 9.71
CA GLU A 93 8.00 -4.31 11.13
C GLU A 93 7.24 -3.44 12.19
N TYR A 94 6.03 -2.94 11.95
CA TYR A 94 5.22 -2.33 13.01
C TYR A 94 4.63 -3.38 13.96
N GLY A 95 4.42 -2.96 15.21
CA GLY A 95 3.94 -3.84 16.28
C GLY A 95 3.25 -3.02 17.34
N ASP A 96 1.97 -2.75 17.12
CA ASP A 96 1.17 -1.94 18.01
C ASP A 96 0.42 -2.80 19.01
N ILE A 97 0.32 -2.28 20.23
CA ILE A 97 -0.40 -2.93 21.32
C ILE A 97 -1.46 -1.98 21.84
N TYR A 98 -2.69 -2.44 21.88
CA TYR A 98 -3.85 -1.68 22.33
C TYR A 98 -4.55 -2.39 23.49
N THR A 99 -5.08 -1.60 24.42
CA THR A 99 -6.24 -2.05 25.20
C THR A 99 -7.48 -1.84 24.34
N TYR A 100 -8.49 -2.71 24.50
CA TYR A 100 -9.75 -2.55 23.79
C TYR A 100 -10.95 -2.88 24.68
N LYS A 101 -12.10 -2.29 24.35
CA LYS A 101 -13.41 -2.61 24.95
C LYS A 101 -14.45 -2.77 23.86
N THR A 102 -15.20 -3.85 23.91
CA THR A 102 -16.29 -4.13 22.96
C THR A 102 -17.64 -3.75 23.58
N ASP A 103 -18.47 -3.06 22.81
CA ASP A 103 -19.86 -2.75 23.14
C ASP A 103 -20.75 -2.95 21.91
N GLY A 104 -21.33 -4.15 21.80
CA GLY A 104 -22.14 -4.55 20.65
C GLY A 104 -21.40 -4.41 19.31
N ASN A 105 -21.78 -3.40 18.54
CA ASN A 105 -21.21 -3.08 17.23
C ASN A 105 -20.11 -2.01 17.30
N LYS A 106 -19.56 -1.73 18.48
CA LYS A 106 -18.49 -0.75 18.67
C LYS A 106 -17.29 -1.37 19.38
N VAL A 107 -16.08 -0.96 19.00
CA VAL A 107 -14.85 -1.30 19.73
C VAL A 107 -14.07 -0.03 20.00
N ASP A 108 -13.76 0.23 21.27
CA ASP A 108 -12.93 1.36 21.69
C ASP A 108 -11.51 0.88 21.94
N PHE A 109 -10.54 1.46 21.22
CA PHE A 109 -9.12 1.15 21.35
C PHE A 109 -8.37 2.27 22.05
N ARG A 110 -7.35 1.89 22.82
CA ARG A 110 -6.38 2.81 23.41
C ARG A 110 -4.98 2.22 23.32
N LEU A 111 -4.09 2.95 22.67
CA LEU A 111 -2.70 2.58 22.44
C LEU A 111 -1.95 2.46 23.78
N ILE A 112 -1.23 1.35 23.95
CA ILE A 112 -0.35 1.08 25.09
C ILE A 112 1.12 1.29 24.69
N LYS A 113 1.49 0.76 23.51
CA LYS A 113 2.85 0.81 23.00
C LYS A 113 2.83 0.84 21.48
N ASN A 114 3.65 1.71 20.92
CA ASN A 114 3.94 1.81 19.49
C ASN A 114 5.44 1.52 19.28
N ARG A 115 5.79 0.94 18.13
CA ARG A 115 7.18 0.66 17.71
C ARG A 115 7.73 1.63 16.65
N PHE A 116 6.87 2.46 16.04
CA PHE A 116 7.18 3.39 14.94
C PHE A 116 6.55 4.78 15.22
N PRO A 117 6.84 5.85 14.44
CA PRO A 117 6.06 7.10 14.57
C PRO A 117 4.57 6.81 14.40
N GLN A 118 3.69 7.66 14.96
CA GLN A 118 2.24 7.50 14.87
C GLN A 118 1.86 7.25 13.40
N GLY A 119 1.51 6.00 13.07
CA GLY A 119 0.69 5.75 11.90
C GLY A 119 -0.67 6.43 12.12
N PHE A 120 -1.47 6.54 11.06
CA PHE A 120 -2.80 7.20 10.99
C PHE A 120 -3.80 6.96 12.13
N LYS A 121 -3.50 6.04 13.07
CA LYS A 121 -4.29 5.73 14.24
C LYS A 121 -3.87 6.62 15.41
N THR A 122 -4.83 7.40 15.90
CA THR A 122 -4.67 8.23 17.10
C THR A 122 -4.45 7.37 18.35
N VAL A 123 -3.98 7.98 19.45
CA VAL A 123 -3.77 7.32 20.76
C VAL A 123 -5.06 6.65 21.29
N LYS A 124 -6.24 7.11 20.84
CA LYS A 124 -7.56 6.57 21.19
C LYS A 124 -8.51 6.72 20.00
N TYR A 125 -9.13 5.61 19.58
CA TYR A 125 -10.11 5.61 18.51
C TYR A 125 -11.23 4.60 18.78
N SER A 126 -12.30 4.71 17.99
CA SER A 126 -13.45 3.82 18.05
C SER A 126 -13.72 3.25 16.67
N GLU A 127 -13.90 1.94 16.59
CA GLU A 127 -14.38 1.28 15.38
C GLU A 127 -15.85 0.92 15.52
N VAL A 128 -16.58 0.94 14.41
CA VAL A 128 -17.98 0.49 14.32
C VAL A 128 -18.07 -0.68 13.34
N LYS A 129 -18.90 -1.66 13.66
CA LYS A 129 -19.12 -2.85 12.85
C LYS A 129 -19.85 -2.48 11.56
N ALA A 130 -19.25 -2.79 10.42
CA ALA A 130 -19.85 -2.51 9.12
C ALA A 130 -20.88 -3.59 8.74
N LYS A 131 -22.01 -3.18 8.13
CA LYS A 131 -23.14 -4.08 7.80
C LYS A 131 -23.05 -4.73 6.42
N ASP A 132 -22.34 -4.15 5.47
CA ASP A 132 -22.25 -4.67 4.11
C ASP A 132 -20.82 -4.64 3.54
N GLN A 133 -20.62 -5.47 2.51
CA GLN A 133 -19.41 -5.53 1.69
C GLN A 133 -19.45 -4.49 0.55
N SER A 134 -20.32 -3.48 0.57
CA SER A 134 -20.40 -2.48 -0.51
C SER A 134 -19.47 -1.28 -0.31
N ASP A 135 -18.93 -1.09 0.90
CA ASP A 135 -17.73 -0.28 1.15
C ASP A 135 -16.42 -0.97 0.68
N TYR A 136 -16.54 -2.18 0.13
CA TYR A 136 -15.46 -3.16 -0.02
C TYR A 136 -14.87 -3.18 -1.43
N TYR A 137 -14.59 -2.02 -1.99
CA TYR A 137 -13.89 -1.93 -3.29
C TYR A 137 -12.43 -2.37 -3.13
N GLU A 138 -12.15 -3.67 -3.05
CA GLU A 138 -10.80 -4.19 -3.36
C GLU A 138 -10.27 -3.61 -4.68
N GLU A 139 -11.18 -3.20 -5.57
CA GLU A 139 -10.97 -2.50 -6.85
C GLU A 139 -10.48 -1.04 -6.74
N LYS A 140 -10.71 -0.32 -5.62
CA LYS A 140 -10.22 1.06 -5.37
C LYS A 140 -8.89 1.15 -4.62
N TYR A 141 -8.56 0.12 -3.83
CA TYR A 141 -7.43 0.14 -2.88
C TYR A 141 -6.19 -0.59 -3.41
N SER A 142 -5.87 -0.46 -4.69
CA SER A 142 -4.62 -0.99 -5.28
C SER A 142 -3.36 -0.17 -4.89
N VAL A 143 -3.49 0.67 -3.87
CA VAL A 143 -2.62 1.81 -3.62
C VAL A 143 -1.70 1.52 -2.41
N PHE A 144 -0.40 1.77 -2.57
CA PHE A 144 0.76 1.75 -1.63
C PHE A 144 0.71 0.93 -0.33
N SER A 145 1.82 0.22 -0.06
CA SER A 145 2.11 -0.39 1.25
C SER A 145 2.41 0.67 2.32
N ALA A 146 2.02 0.43 3.58
CA ALA A 146 2.28 1.34 4.70
C ALA A 146 3.78 1.68 4.91
N LYS A 147 4.70 0.81 4.45
CA LYS A 147 6.15 1.07 4.42
C LYS A 147 6.49 2.27 3.53
N THR A 148 5.79 2.39 2.41
CA THR A 148 5.94 3.46 1.43
C THR A 148 5.37 4.76 1.98
N LEU A 149 4.25 4.70 2.75
CA LEU A 149 3.62 5.87 3.39
C LEU A 149 4.45 6.50 4.50
N GLN A 150 5.10 5.72 5.37
CA GLN A 150 6.05 6.29 6.34
C GLN A 150 7.19 7.02 5.60
N LYS A 151 7.70 6.43 4.51
CA LYS A 151 8.66 7.09 3.62
C LYS A 151 8.06 8.32 2.92
N THR A 152 6.77 8.32 2.57
CA THR A 152 6.02 9.48 2.03
C THR A 152 5.95 10.65 2.99
N PHE A 153 5.67 10.40 4.26
CA PHE A 153 5.62 11.46 5.28
C PHE A 153 7.01 11.88 5.76
N GLU A 154 8.01 11.00 5.68
CA GLU A 154 9.42 11.36 5.84
C GLU A 154 9.98 12.11 4.61
N MET A 155 9.36 11.95 3.44
CA MET A 155 9.69 12.59 2.15
C MET A 155 8.73 13.75 1.85
N GLU A 156 8.62 14.69 2.79
CA GLU A 156 7.86 15.95 2.73
C GLU A 156 8.17 16.85 1.51
N ASP A 157 8.91 16.37 0.49
CA ASP A 157 9.20 17.11 -0.73
C ASP A 157 8.75 16.44 -2.05
N LYS A 158 8.39 15.14 -2.12
CA LYS A 158 8.11 14.51 -3.44
C LYS A 158 7.27 13.24 -3.38
N MET A 159 5.95 13.30 -3.16
CA MET A 159 5.10 12.12 -3.44
C MET A 159 3.74 12.49 -4.07
N ASN A 160 3.55 11.97 -5.28
CA ASN A 160 2.36 12.01 -6.14
C ASN A 160 2.09 10.58 -6.66
N GLY A 161 2.20 9.55 -5.82
CA GLY A 161 1.81 8.21 -6.22
C GLY A 161 0.30 8.10 -6.12
N PHE A 162 -0.40 7.83 -7.22
CA PHE A 162 -1.81 7.44 -7.24
C PHE A 162 -1.90 5.95 -7.61
N SER A 163 -2.99 5.26 -7.26
CA SER A 163 -3.34 3.99 -7.94
C SER A 163 -4.85 3.94 -8.20
N TYR A 164 -5.19 3.10 -9.18
CA TYR A 164 -6.32 3.08 -10.09
C TYR A 164 -7.70 2.67 -9.52
N ASP A 165 -8.75 3.30 -10.08
CA ASP A 165 -10.13 2.80 -10.25
C ASP A 165 -10.44 2.90 -11.77
N GLU A 166 -11.00 1.84 -12.39
CA GLU A 166 -11.40 1.84 -13.82
C GLU A 166 -12.42 2.95 -14.18
N LEU A 167 -13.09 3.52 -13.18
CA LEU A 167 -14.04 4.61 -13.32
C LEU A 167 -13.42 6.01 -13.25
N ASP A 168 -12.15 6.12 -12.87
CA ASP A 168 -11.53 7.41 -12.57
C ASP A 168 -10.91 8.09 -13.80
N GLY A 169 -10.70 7.36 -14.89
CA GLY A 169 -10.18 7.91 -16.13
C GLY A 169 -10.70 7.17 -17.35
N THR A 170 -10.44 7.76 -18.52
CA THR A 170 -10.90 7.21 -19.79
C THR A 170 -9.70 6.85 -20.65
N GLN A 171 -9.82 5.82 -21.47
CA GLN A 171 -8.85 5.53 -22.52
C GLN A 171 -8.98 6.60 -23.61
N ASP A 172 -8.07 7.55 -23.60
CA ASP A 172 -7.96 8.54 -24.67
C ASP A 172 -7.56 7.83 -25.97
N ALA A 173 -8.48 7.83 -26.94
CA ALA A 173 -8.30 7.13 -28.21
C ALA A 173 -7.02 7.56 -28.97
N ARG A 174 -6.50 8.77 -28.72
CA ARG A 174 -5.25 9.26 -29.35
C ARG A 174 -4.03 8.48 -28.87
N LEU A 175 -4.09 7.92 -27.66
CA LEU A 175 -3.02 7.17 -27.00
C LEU A 175 -3.06 5.66 -27.31
N VAL A 176 -4.15 5.16 -27.89
CA VAL A 176 -4.28 3.76 -28.31
C VAL A 176 -3.35 3.44 -29.48
N GLY A 177 -2.70 2.28 -29.44
CA GLY A 177 -1.87 1.76 -30.52
C GLY A 177 -0.53 1.17 -30.05
N VAL A 178 0.34 0.90 -31.01
CA VAL A 178 1.71 0.43 -30.75
C VAL A 178 2.66 1.62 -30.84
N TRP A 179 3.45 1.81 -29.79
CA TRP A 179 4.34 2.94 -29.60
C TRP A 179 5.75 2.46 -29.32
N THR A 180 6.72 3.22 -29.78
CA THR A 180 8.13 2.92 -29.59
C THR A 180 8.86 4.15 -29.11
N GLY A 181 9.88 3.94 -28.30
CA GLY A 181 10.74 5.01 -27.86
C GLY A 181 12.09 4.48 -27.42
N SER A 182 13.02 5.40 -27.21
CA SER A 182 14.32 5.09 -26.68
C SER A 182 14.86 6.29 -25.93
N GLU A 183 15.71 6.02 -24.95
CA GLU A 183 16.43 7.04 -24.24
C GLU A 183 17.86 6.61 -23.95
N LYS A 184 18.70 7.60 -23.65
CA LYS A 184 20.07 7.37 -23.20
C LYS A 184 20.47 8.42 -22.19
N ASP A 185 21.01 7.96 -21.07
CA ASP A 185 21.54 8.77 -19.97
C ASP A 185 20.52 9.77 -19.40
N ASN A 186 19.22 9.51 -19.58
CA ASN A 186 18.17 10.49 -19.35
C ASN A 186 17.41 10.22 -18.03
N GLN A 187 17.12 8.96 -17.66
CA GLN A 187 16.76 8.63 -16.27
C GLN A 187 17.97 8.35 -15.36
N MET A 188 18.99 7.66 -15.90
CA MET A 188 20.22 7.29 -15.19
C MET A 188 21.44 7.36 -16.10
N GLU A 189 22.52 8.00 -15.64
CA GLU A 189 23.79 8.02 -16.37
C GLU A 189 24.34 6.61 -16.64
N GLY A 190 24.86 6.40 -17.83
CA GLY A 190 25.41 5.13 -18.28
C GLY A 190 24.34 4.09 -18.66
N THR A 191 23.09 4.50 -18.87
CA THR A 191 21.99 3.58 -19.20
C THR A 191 21.32 4.01 -20.50
N SER A 192 21.09 3.04 -21.40
CA SER A 192 20.19 3.21 -22.54
C SER A 192 18.99 2.31 -22.39
N LYS A 193 17.81 2.83 -22.71
CA LYS A 193 16.54 2.10 -22.67
C LYS A 193 15.86 2.19 -24.03
N GLU A 194 15.18 1.13 -24.41
CA GLU A 194 14.37 1.04 -25.62
C GLU A 194 13.08 0.33 -25.24
N TRP A 195 11.96 0.77 -25.79
CA TRP A 195 10.68 0.16 -25.50
C TRP A 195 9.77 0.08 -26.73
N GLU A 196 8.91 -0.93 -26.70
CA GLU A 196 7.73 -1.06 -27.54
C GLU A 196 6.52 -1.36 -26.67
N MET A 197 5.55 -0.44 -26.67
CA MET A 197 4.35 -0.54 -25.84
C MET A 197 3.12 -0.65 -26.73
N THR A 198 2.31 -1.69 -26.51
CA THR A 198 0.96 -1.79 -27.07
C THR A 198 -0.03 -1.31 -26.03
N ARG A 199 -0.76 -0.23 -26.32
CA ARG A 199 -1.85 0.32 -25.50
C ARG A 199 -3.20 -0.03 -26.13
N ASN A 200 -3.97 -0.92 -25.48
CA ASN A 200 -5.26 -1.41 -25.96
C ASN A 200 -6.41 -0.49 -25.55
N THR A 201 -7.52 -0.55 -26.30
CA THR A 201 -8.73 0.26 -26.05
C THR A 201 -9.45 -0.10 -24.75
N ASP A 202 -9.23 -1.28 -24.20
CA ASP A 202 -9.78 -1.75 -22.92
C ASP A 202 -8.97 -1.26 -21.71
N GLY A 203 -7.95 -0.43 -21.94
CA GLY A 203 -7.09 0.09 -20.89
C GLY A 203 -5.98 -0.86 -20.47
N THR A 204 -5.78 -2.00 -21.15
CA THR A 204 -4.61 -2.87 -20.90
C THR A 204 -3.41 -2.43 -21.72
N PHE A 205 -2.19 -2.75 -21.26
CA PHE A 205 -0.98 -2.63 -22.05
C PHE A 205 -0.05 -3.84 -21.94
N VAL A 206 0.81 -3.96 -22.95
CA VAL A 206 1.99 -4.83 -22.94
C VAL A 206 3.20 -4.01 -23.36
N LEU A 207 4.28 -4.06 -22.58
CA LEU A 207 5.51 -3.30 -22.77
C LEU A 207 6.70 -4.27 -22.94
N ASP A 208 7.30 -4.34 -24.13
CA ASP A 208 8.63 -4.94 -24.33
C ASP A 208 9.66 -3.87 -24.00
N PHE A 209 10.29 -4.01 -22.84
CA PHE A 209 11.27 -3.06 -22.34
C PHE A 209 12.66 -3.65 -22.35
N ARG A 210 13.62 -2.87 -22.85
CA ARG A 210 15.02 -3.27 -22.98
C ARG A 210 15.90 -2.23 -22.33
N VAL A 211 16.80 -2.69 -21.46
CA VAL A 211 17.72 -1.83 -20.73
C VAL A 211 19.16 -2.33 -20.84
N LYS A 212 20.07 -1.40 -21.11
CA LYS A 212 21.51 -1.65 -21.13
C LYS A 212 22.22 -0.66 -20.24
N SER A 213 22.75 -1.14 -19.12
CA SER A 213 23.64 -0.38 -18.26
C SER A 213 25.11 -0.52 -18.71
N LYS A 214 25.94 0.47 -18.37
CA LYS A 214 27.37 0.52 -18.67
C LYS A 214 28.07 -0.78 -18.24
N GLY A 215 28.76 -1.42 -19.19
CA GLY A 215 29.51 -2.66 -18.96
C GLY A 215 28.66 -3.93 -18.79
N LYS A 216 27.33 -3.85 -18.91
CA LYS A 216 26.42 -5.00 -18.83
C LYS A 216 25.85 -5.36 -20.20
N LYS A 217 25.40 -6.62 -20.33
CA LYS A 217 24.60 -7.07 -21.48
C LYS A 217 23.22 -6.41 -21.44
N MET A 218 22.59 -6.28 -22.61
CA MET A 218 21.19 -5.86 -22.72
C MET A 218 20.31 -6.85 -21.95
N GLN A 219 19.39 -6.34 -21.15
CA GLN A 219 18.33 -7.10 -20.49
C GLN A 219 17.00 -6.72 -21.15
N SER A 220 16.11 -7.71 -21.28
CA SER A 220 14.77 -7.52 -21.82
C SER A 220 13.76 -8.14 -20.87
N HIS A 221 12.65 -7.45 -20.63
CA HIS A 221 11.50 -7.98 -19.91
C HIS A 221 10.21 -7.51 -20.57
N ILE A 222 9.19 -8.34 -20.45
CA ILE A 222 7.84 -8.00 -20.86
C ILE A 222 7.09 -7.62 -19.59
N GLU A 223 6.55 -6.41 -19.58
CA GLU A 223 5.67 -5.93 -18.52
C GLU A 223 4.24 -5.87 -19.03
N LYS A 224 3.30 -6.06 -18.12
CA LYS A 224 1.87 -5.95 -18.37
C LYS A 224 1.25 -5.01 -17.36
N GLY A 225 0.13 -4.41 -17.76
CA GLY A 225 -0.48 -3.42 -16.91
C GLY A 225 -1.74 -2.81 -17.46
N LYS A 226 -2.16 -1.74 -16.78
CA LYS A 226 -3.31 -0.93 -17.15
C LYS A 226 -2.92 0.53 -17.35
N TRP A 227 -3.64 1.23 -18.22
CA TRP A 227 -3.43 2.64 -18.50
C TRP A 227 -4.74 3.39 -18.64
N TRP A 228 -4.73 4.67 -18.24
CA TRP A 228 -5.87 5.57 -18.35
C TRP A 228 -5.43 7.02 -18.39
N VAL A 229 -6.35 7.91 -18.76
CA VAL A 229 -6.17 9.35 -18.69
C VAL A 229 -7.19 9.96 -17.73
N LYS A 230 -6.71 10.76 -16.78
CA LYS A 230 -7.52 11.57 -15.85
C LYS A 230 -6.88 12.93 -15.68
N ASP A 231 -7.66 14.01 -15.72
CA ASP A 231 -7.18 15.39 -15.52
C ASP A 231 -5.91 15.73 -16.33
N ASN A 232 -5.91 15.34 -17.61
CA ASN A 232 -4.82 15.51 -18.57
C ASN A 232 -3.48 14.90 -18.14
N LYS A 233 -3.52 13.84 -17.33
CA LYS A 233 -2.37 13.02 -16.95
C LYS A 233 -2.58 11.60 -17.46
N PHE A 234 -1.49 10.98 -17.87
CA PHE A 234 -1.42 9.58 -18.26
C PHE A 234 -0.91 8.76 -17.09
N TYR A 235 -1.60 7.68 -16.79
CA TYR A 235 -1.28 6.78 -15.71
C TYR A 235 -0.96 5.41 -16.29
N GLU A 236 0.10 4.78 -15.78
CA GLU A 236 0.62 3.49 -16.21
C GLU A 236 0.81 2.61 -14.98
N TYR A 237 -0.13 1.70 -14.73
CA TYR A 237 -0.07 0.73 -13.65
C TYR A 237 0.61 -0.55 -14.12
N HIS A 238 1.66 -0.99 -13.42
CA HIS A 238 2.42 -2.18 -13.75
C HIS A 238 2.03 -3.35 -12.82
N GLU A 239 1.59 -4.47 -13.40
CA GLU A 239 1.17 -5.66 -12.64
C GLU A 239 2.32 -6.29 -11.85
N ASP A 240 3.54 -6.28 -12.40
CA ASP A 240 4.69 -6.94 -11.77
C ASP A 240 5.17 -6.24 -10.49
N SER A 241 5.06 -4.91 -10.44
CA SER A 241 5.48 -4.10 -9.30
C SER A 241 4.32 -3.69 -8.39
N GLU A 242 3.08 -3.85 -8.86
CA GLU A 242 1.86 -3.31 -8.25
C GLU A 242 1.95 -1.77 -8.02
N MET A 243 2.68 -1.05 -8.88
CA MET A 243 2.90 0.39 -8.77
C MET A 243 2.41 1.13 -10.02
N THR A 244 2.12 2.43 -9.87
CA THR A 244 1.67 3.30 -10.97
C THR A 244 2.65 4.42 -11.23
N ASP A 245 3.05 4.57 -12.48
CA ASP A 245 3.77 5.72 -13.00
C ASP A 245 2.76 6.74 -13.57
N VAL A 246 3.04 8.03 -13.36
CA VAL A 246 2.18 9.15 -13.74
C VAL A 246 2.99 10.16 -14.54
N TYR A 247 2.43 10.54 -15.68
CA TYR A 247 3.04 11.47 -16.61
C TYR A 247 2.06 12.58 -16.97
N THR A 248 2.58 13.79 -17.14
CA THR A 248 1.91 14.76 -18.01
C THR A 248 2.23 14.42 -19.46
N PHE A 249 1.31 14.69 -20.37
CA PHE A 249 1.52 14.40 -21.78
C PHE A 249 1.03 15.52 -22.70
N GLU A 250 1.66 15.61 -23.86
CA GLU A 250 1.32 16.51 -24.96
C GLU A 250 1.26 15.69 -26.26
N VAL A 251 0.10 15.68 -26.92
CA VAL A 251 -0.05 15.06 -28.24
C VAL A 251 0.54 16.02 -29.27
N LEU A 252 1.74 15.71 -29.77
CA LEU A 252 2.46 16.56 -30.74
C LEU A 252 1.86 16.43 -32.15
N ASN A 253 1.49 15.20 -32.53
CA ASN A 253 0.79 14.86 -33.77
C ASN A 253 0.25 13.41 -33.68
N ASP A 254 -0.41 12.92 -34.73
CA ASP A 254 -1.02 11.57 -34.78
C ASP A 254 -0.04 10.42 -34.48
N ASN A 255 1.26 10.66 -34.65
CA ASN A 255 2.31 9.65 -34.50
C ASN A 255 3.29 9.95 -33.37
N GLN A 256 3.13 11.04 -32.62
CA GLN A 256 4.08 11.42 -31.58
C GLN A 256 3.38 12.00 -30.35
N ILE A 257 3.72 11.46 -29.18
CA ILE A 257 3.24 11.94 -27.89
C ILE A 257 4.46 12.19 -27.02
N LYS A 258 4.57 13.40 -26.46
CA LYS A 258 5.59 13.73 -25.49
C LYS A 258 5.05 13.44 -24.09
N PHE A 259 5.84 12.73 -23.29
CA PHE A 259 5.58 12.48 -21.88
C PHE A 259 6.62 13.21 -21.04
N LYS A 260 6.18 13.76 -19.92
CA LYS A 260 7.04 14.34 -18.90
C LYS A 260 6.63 13.77 -17.55
N GLU A 261 7.63 13.34 -16.78
CA GLU A 261 7.41 12.77 -15.46
C GLU A 261 6.58 13.71 -14.59
N TYR A 262 5.63 13.13 -13.88
CA TYR A 262 4.87 13.80 -12.85
C TYR A 262 5.07 13.09 -11.52
N ASN A 263 4.96 11.75 -11.53
CA ASN A 263 5.35 10.91 -10.43
C ASN A 263 5.71 9.53 -10.92
N LEU A 264 6.80 8.95 -10.42
CA LEU A 264 7.25 7.64 -10.84
C LEU A 264 7.48 6.77 -9.64
N SER A 265 7.20 5.48 -9.81
CA SER A 265 7.33 4.43 -8.82
C SER A 265 8.77 4.12 -8.43
N VAL A 266 9.73 4.49 -9.30
CA VAL A 266 11.17 4.26 -9.10
C VAL A 266 11.92 5.60 -9.04
N ASP A 267 12.80 5.75 -8.06
CA ASP A 267 13.68 6.90 -7.90
C ASP A 267 14.57 7.10 -9.15
N GLN A 268 14.65 8.34 -9.62
CA GLN A 268 15.51 8.75 -10.72
C GLN A 268 16.74 9.53 -10.25
N ASN A 269 17.83 9.46 -11.03
CA ASN A 269 19.04 10.26 -10.77
C ASN A 269 18.92 11.70 -11.29
N LYS A 270 17.98 11.96 -12.21
CA LYS A 270 17.74 13.28 -12.80
C LYS A 270 16.34 13.75 -12.46
N SER A 271 16.20 15.07 -12.27
CA SER A 271 14.89 15.73 -12.17
C SER A 271 14.49 16.27 -13.55
N ASN A 272 13.23 16.12 -13.91
CA ASN A 272 12.60 16.49 -15.19
C ASN A 272 12.79 15.47 -16.33
N TYR A 273 12.60 14.18 -16.06
CA TYR A 273 12.54 13.18 -17.12
C TYR A 273 11.42 13.46 -18.12
N GLU A 274 11.76 13.39 -19.40
CA GLU A 274 10.83 13.43 -20.52
C GLU A 274 11.26 12.48 -21.63
N PHE A 275 10.27 11.99 -22.39
CA PHE A 275 10.49 11.15 -23.56
C PHE A 275 9.39 11.37 -24.60
N ILE A 276 9.63 10.88 -25.82
CA ILE A 276 8.65 10.89 -26.90
C ILE A 276 8.35 9.46 -27.31
N ASP A 277 7.09 9.10 -27.24
CA ASP A 277 6.56 7.90 -27.88
C ASP A 277 6.26 8.20 -29.34
N THR A 278 6.78 7.36 -30.22
CA THR A 278 6.53 7.40 -31.66
C THR A 278 5.74 6.18 -32.10
N ARG A 279 4.61 6.40 -32.79
CA ARG A 279 3.73 5.32 -33.26
C ARG A 279 4.50 4.41 -34.21
N LYS A 280 4.45 3.11 -33.94
CA LYS A 280 5.01 2.09 -34.82
C LYS A 280 4.11 1.96 -36.05
N LYS A 281 4.71 2.17 -37.23
CA LYS A 281 4.04 2.03 -38.53
C LYS A 281 4.00 0.58 -38.97
#